data_AF-A0A8X6WWA8-F1
#
_entry.id   AF-A0A8X6WWA8-F1
#
_cell.length_a   1.000
_cell.length_b   1.000
_cell.length_c   1.000
_cell.angle_alpha   90.00
_cell.angle_beta   90.00
_cell.angle_gamma   90.00
#
_symmetry.space_group_name_H-M   'P 1'
#
loop_
_entity.id
_entity.type
_entity.pdbx_description
1 polymer ?
#
loop_
_entity_poly.entity_id
_entity_poly.type
_entity_poly.pdbx_seq_one_letter_code
_entity_poly.pdbx_strand_id
1 'polypeptide(L)'
;MIWAKCPKEIFLNKRRVKRAVTEAVCTNTTMRAIVETQKVLGVPTGGSTKQLATILDCRKQQFRKRRQNVSNKLSLKLIKKAIHRKELLAKRREGMSYGAGQF
;
A
#
# COMPACT_ATOMS: atom_id res chain seq x y z
N MET A 1 -0.01 -18.23 -20.45
CA MET A 1 -1.16 -17.36 -20.80
C MET A 1 -2.13 -17.26 -19.61
N ILE A 2 -1.74 -16.55 -18.54
CA ILE A 2 -2.49 -16.50 -17.26
C ILE A 2 -3.68 -15.52 -17.34
N TRP A 3 -3.57 -14.51 -18.21
CA TRP A 3 -4.59 -13.48 -18.45
C TRP A 3 -5.88 -14.00 -19.11
N ALA A 4 -5.86 -15.19 -19.71
CA ALA A 4 -7.03 -15.79 -20.36
C ALA A 4 -7.99 -16.48 -19.38
N LYS A 5 -7.58 -16.74 -18.13
CA LYS A 5 -8.37 -17.45 -17.12
C LYS A 5 -9.03 -16.52 -16.09
N CYS A 6 -8.87 -15.21 -16.21
CA CYS A 6 -9.59 -14.27 -15.34
C CYS A 6 -10.99 -14.01 -15.91
N PRO A 7 -12.08 -14.30 -15.15
CA PRO A 7 -13.43 -13.89 -15.52
C PRO A 7 -13.45 -12.39 -15.80
N LYS A 8 -14.07 -11.99 -16.92
CA LYS A 8 -14.33 -10.57 -17.24
C LYS A 8 -15.22 -9.88 -16.19
N GLU A 9 -15.73 -10.62 -15.21
CA GLU A 9 -16.42 -10.09 -14.03
C GLU A 9 -15.49 -9.50 -12.96
N ILE A 10 -14.18 -9.80 -13.00
CA ILE A 10 -13.15 -9.11 -12.21
C ILE A 10 -12.86 -7.71 -12.78
N PHE A 11 -13.55 -7.29 -13.85
CA PHE A 11 -13.71 -5.86 -14.14
C PHE A 11 -14.58 -5.26 -13.03
N LEU A 12 -13.92 -4.86 -11.94
CA LEU A 12 -14.45 -3.94 -10.94
C LEU A 12 -15.30 -2.91 -11.69
N ASN A 13 -16.61 -2.94 -11.44
CA ASN A 13 -17.61 -2.10 -12.10
C ASN A 13 -16.99 -0.69 -12.27
N LYS A 14 -16.96 -0.14 -13.50
CA LYS A 14 -16.28 1.15 -13.78
C LYS A 14 -16.65 2.24 -12.76
N ARG A 15 -17.87 2.18 -12.22
CA ARG A 15 -18.35 3.03 -11.12
C ARG A 15 -17.59 2.82 -9.80
N ARG A 16 -17.30 1.58 -9.39
CA ARG A 16 -16.48 1.26 -8.20
C ARG A 16 -15.04 1.73 -8.37
N VAL A 17 -14.43 1.53 -9.54
CA VAL A 17 -13.09 2.05 -9.82
C VAL A 17 -13.10 3.58 -9.77
N LYS A 18 -14.08 4.23 -10.42
CA LYS A 18 -14.22 5.69 -10.39
C LYS A 18 -14.41 6.21 -8.97
N ARG A 19 -15.27 5.57 -8.16
CA ARG A 19 -15.48 5.94 -6.75
C ARG A 19 -14.20 5.79 -5.92
N ALA A 20 -13.49 4.68 -6.07
CA ALA A 20 -12.23 4.44 -5.36
C ALA A 20 -11.15 5.45 -5.78
N VAL A 21 -11.06 5.78 -7.07
CA VAL A 21 -10.14 6.81 -7.57
C VAL A 21 -10.54 8.18 -7.05
N THR A 22 -11.82 8.55 -7.04
CA THR A 22 -12.26 9.84 -6.49
C THR A 22 -12.02 9.94 -4.99
N GLU A 23 -12.27 8.87 -4.22
CA GLU A 23 -11.94 8.83 -2.79
C GLU A 23 -10.42 8.93 -2.58
N ALA A 24 -9.62 8.20 -3.38
CA ALA A 24 -8.18 8.30 -3.32
C ALA A 24 -7.69 9.71 -3.66
N VAL A 25 -8.25 10.37 -4.68
CA VAL A 25 -7.90 11.75 -5.02
C VAL A 25 -8.30 12.69 -3.90
N CYS A 26 -9.55 12.65 -3.42
CA CYS A 26 -10.04 13.53 -2.35
C CYS A 26 -9.29 13.36 -1.02
N THR A 27 -8.88 12.12 -0.68
CA THR A 27 -8.10 11.85 0.55
C THR A 27 -6.61 12.16 0.37
N ASN A 28 -6.11 12.16 -0.86
CA ASN A 28 -4.71 12.43 -1.20
C ASN A 28 -4.48 13.81 -1.80
N THR A 29 -5.49 14.66 -1.88
CA THR A 29 -5.32 16.05 -2.33
C THR A 29 -4.27 16.71 -1.43
N THR A 30 -3.27 17.28 -2.09
CA THR A 30 -2.24 18.09 -1.46
C THR A 30 -2.77 19.51 -1.30
N MET A 31 -2.40 20.17 -0.21
CA MET A 31 -2.75 21.58 0.00
C MET A 31 -2.19 22.45 -1.14
N ARG A 32 -1.05 22.03 -1.72
CA ARG A 32 -0.49 22.62 -2.94
C ARG A 32 -1.44 22.53 -4.14
N ALA A 33 -2.10 21.40 -4.36
CA ALA A 33 -3.07 21.28 -5.45
C ALA A 33 -4.26 22.24 -5.24
N ILE A 34 -4.68 22.47 -3.99
CA ILE A 34 -5.72 23.45 -3.67
C ILE A 34 -5.24 24.87 -4.00
N VAL A 35 -4.01 25.23 -3.62
CA VAL A 35 -3.43 26.55 -3.93
C VAL A 35 -3.26 26.76 -5.44
N GLU A 36 -2.91 25.71 -6.19
CA GLU A 36 -2.83 25.74 -7.65
C GLU A 36 -4.22 25.91 -8.29
N THR A 37 -5.25 25.22 -7.78
CA THR A 37 -6.64 25.43 -8.25
C THR A 37 -7.16 26.83 -7.94
N GLN A 38 -6.83 27.39 -6.77
CA GLN A 38 -7.18 28.77 -6.41
C GLN A 38 -6.56 29.77 -7.39
N LYS A 39 -5.29 29.54 -7.80
CA LYS A 39 -4.63 30.36 -8.81
C LYS A 39 -5.35 30.30 -10.17
N VAL A 40 -5.80 29.11 -10.59
CA VAL A 40 -6.58 28.94 -11.84
C VAL A 40 -7.93 29.63 -11.76
N LEU A 41 -8.57 29.63 -10.60
CA LEU A 41 -9.85 30.29 -10.35
C LEU A 41 -9.74 31.81 -10.12
N GLY A 42 -8.55 32.40 -10.27
CA GLY A 42 -8.32 33.82 -10.07
C GLY A 42 -8.37 34.26 -8.59
N VAL A 43 -8.36 33.31 -7.65
CA VAL A 43 -8.36 33.61 -6.22
C VAL A 43 -6.93 33.94 -5.78
N PRO A 44 -6.68 35.14 -5.23
CA PRO A 44 -5.35 35.52 -4.80
C PRO A 44 -4.89 34.66 -3.63
N THR A 45 -3.71 34.06 -3.77
CA THR A 45 -3.04 33.27 -2.73
C THR A 45 -1.72 33.91 -2.36
N GLY A 46 -1.60 34.31 -1.08
CA GLY A 46 -0.39 34.90 -0.52
C GLY A 46 0.81 33.94 -0.53
N GLY A 47 2.02 34.50 -0.56
CA GLY A 47 3.27 33.72 -0.53
C GLY A 47 3.38 32.83 0.73
N SER A 48 2.98 33.35 1.88
CA SER A 48 2.96 32.62 3.16
C SER A 48 2.04 31.40 3.11
N THR A 49 0.88 31.52 2.45
CA THR A 49 -0.08 30.42 2.25
C THR A 49 0.51 29.29 1.41
N LYS A 50 1.27 29.63 0.34
CA LYS A 50 1.99 28.66 -0.50
C LYS A 50 3.06 27.91 0.28
N GLN A 51 3.83 28.62 1.10
CA GLN A 51 4.87 28.02 1.94
C GLN A 51 4.26 27.08 3.00
N LEU A 52 3.21 27.53 3.70
CA LEU A 52 2.46 26.71 4.67
C LEU A 52 1.90 25.44 4.03
N ALA A 53 1.27 25.55 2.85
CA ALA A 53 0.76 24.40 2.11
C ALA A 53 1.86 23.36 1.82
N THR A 54 3.04 23.83 1.38
CA THR A 54 4.20 22.96 1.09
C THR A 54 4.71 22.24 2.34
N ILE A 55 4.81 22.95 3.46
CA ILE A 55 5.26 22.37 4.74
C ILE A 55 4.26 21.31 5.22
N LEU A 56 2.96 21.61 5.16
CA LEU A 56 1.90 20.67 5.56
C LEU A 56 1.90 19.41 4.69
N ASP A 57 2.04 19.56 3.38
CA ASP A 57 2.13 18.42 2.46
C ASP A 57 3.36 17.55 2.73
N CYS A 58 4.51 18.18 2.98
CA CYS A 58 5.74 17.47 3.36
C CYS A 58 5.55 16.68 4.66
N ARG A 59 4.99 17.31 5.70
CA ARG A 59 4.68 16.63 6.98
C ARG A 59 3.71 15.47 6.79
N LYS A 60 2.64 15.65 6.01
CA LYS A 60 1.64 14.62 5.68
C LYS A 60 2.30 13.44 4.96
N GLN A 61 3.18 13.71 4.00
CA GLN A 61 3.93 12.68 3.27
C GLN A 61 4.87 11.90 4.18
N GLN A 62 5.64 12.59 5.04
CA GLN A 62 6.53 11.95 6.00
C GLN A 62 5.78 11.04 6.98
N PHE A 63 4.66 11.51 7.52
CA PHE A 63 3.81 10.72 8.42
C PHE A 63 3.31 9.44 7.75
N ARG A 64 2.84 9.55 6.50
CA ARG A 64 2.40 8.40 5.70
C ARG A 64 3.53 7.41 5.43
N LYS A 65 4.72 7.90 5.05
CA LYS A 65 5.90 7.05 4.84
C LYS A 65 6.28 6.29 6.11
N ARG A 66 6.22 6.96 7.28
CA ARG A 66 6.45 6.30 8.59
C ARG A 66 5.42 5.19 8.83
N ARG A 67 4.13 5.46 8.65
CA ARG A 67 3.06 4.46 8.82
C ARG A 67 3.22 3.28 7.87
N GLN A 68 3.53 3.53 6.60
CA GLN A 68 3.80 2.48 5.61
C GLN A 68 5.01 1.63 6.01
N ASN A 69 6.09 2.26 6.46
CA ASN A 69 7.28 1.54 6.90
C ASN A 69 6.99 0.64 8.11
N VAL A 70 6.17 1.09 9.06
CA VAL A 70 5.73 0.26 10.20
C VAL A 70 4.91 -0.93 9.71
N SER A 71 3.94 -0.70 8.83
CA SER A 71 3.13 -1.78 8.24
C SER A 71 3.99 -2.79 7.48
N ASN A 72 4.89 -2.33 6.62
CA ASN A 72 5.81 -3.19 5.88
C ASN A 72 6.71 -4.02 6.81
N LYS A 73 7.22 -3.42 7.89
CA LYS A 73 8.02 -4.14 8.90
C LYS A 73 7.21 -5.26 9.56
N LEU A 74 5.94 -5.02 9.89
CA LEU A 74 5.05 -6.05 10.44
C LEU A 74 4.80 -7.17 9.44
N SER A 75 4.48 -6.84 8.18
CA SER A 75 4.27 -7.82 7.13
C SER A 75 5.51 -8.68 6.89
N LEU A 76 6.70 -8.08 6.84
CA LEU A 76 7.96 -8.82 6.71
C LEU A 76 8.21 -9.77 7.88
N LYS A 77 7.89 -9.34 9.12
CA LYS A 77 7.98 -10.23 10.30
C LYS A 77 7.04 -11.43 10.18
N LEU A 78 5.81 -11.23 9.70
CA LEU A 78 4.84 -12.32 9.49
C LEU A 78 5.31 -13.28 8.41
N ILE A 79 5.82 -12.77 7.29
CA ILE A 79 6.39 -13.57 6.20
C ILE A 79 7.55 -14.43 6.71
N LYS A 80 8.50 -13.82 7.43
CA LYS A 80 9.63 -14.55 8.04
C LYS A 80 9.17 -15.67 8.99
N LYS A 81 8.19 -15.39 9.85
CA LYS A 81 7.60 -16.40 10.74
C LYS A 81 6.94 -17.54 9.95
N ALA A 82 6.24 -17.24 8.86
CA ALA A 82 5.61 -18.25 8.01
C ALA A 82 6.64 -19.14 7.31
N ILE A 83 7.72 -18.55 6.78
CA ILE A 83 8.84 -19.31 6.18
C ILE A 83 9.46 -20.24 7.20
N HIS A 84 9.82 -19.73 8.38
CA HIS A 84 10.43 -20.54 9.44
C HIS A 84 9.53 -21.70 9.90
N ARG A 85 8.21 -21.48 10.01
CA ARG A 85 7.24 -22.56 10.30
C ARG A 85 7.23 -23.63 9.21
N LYS A 86 7.31 -23.24 7.93
CA LYS A 86 7.37 -24.19 6.82
C LYS A 86 8.63 -25.05 6.88
N GLU A 87 9.78 -24.45 7.16
CA GLU A 87 11.06 -25.16 7.32
C GLU A 87 11.03 -26.15 8.48
N LEU A 88 10.49 -25.75 9.64
CA LEU A 88 10.30 -26.64 10.79
C LEU A 88 9.41 -27.85 10.46
N LEU A 89 8.32 -27.63 9.72
CA LEU A 89 7.43 -28.71 9.29
C LEU A 89 8.12 -29.63 8.28
N ALA A 90 8.92 -29.10 7.36
CA ALA A 90 9.70 -29.90 6.42
C ALA A 90 10.70 -30.81 7.16
N LYS A 91 11.49 -30.25 8.08
CA LYS A 91 12.44 -31.02 8.90
C LYS A 91 11.76 -32.11 9.75
N ARG A 92 10.58 -31.83 10.32
CA ARG A 92 9.80 -32.85 11.04
C ARG A 92 9.31 -33.98 10.15
N ARG A 93 8.95 -33.67 8.89
CA ARG A 93 8.55 -34.70 7.91
C ARG A 93 9.75 -35.55 7.48
N GLU A 94 10.89 -34.94 7.24
CA GLU A 94 12.15 -35.64 6.94
C GLU A 94 12.58 -36.55 8.12
N GLY A 95 12.49 -36.06 9.36
CA GLY A 95 12.77 -36.85 10.56
C GLY A 95 11.78 -37.98 10.85
N MET A 96 10.58 -37.96 10.25
CA MET A 96 9.63 -39.07 10.29
C MET A 96 9.85 -40.10 9.16
N SER A 97 10.70 -39.77 8.17
CA SER A 97 10.91 -40.59 6.96
C SER A 97 12.03 -41.62 7.11
N TYR A 98 12.77 -41.61 8.23
CA TYR A 98 13.77 -42.62 8.56
C TYR A 98 13.49 -43.14 9.96
N GLY A 99 12.50 -44.03 10.08
CA GLY A 99 12.43 -44.91 11.24
C GLY A 99 13.68 -45.78 11.27
N ALA A 100 14.38 -45.84 12.40
CA ALA A 100 15.48 -46.77 12.58
C ALA A 100 14.97 -48.21 12.33
N GLY A 101 15.46 -48.86 11.28
CA GLY A 101 15.09 -50.23 10.91
C GLY A 101 14.23 -50.41 9.65
N GLN A 102 14.05 -49.39 8.81
CA GLN A 102 13.50 -49.58 7.45
C GLN A 102 14.63 -49.66 6.41
N PHE A 103 15.36 -50.77 6.41
CA PHE A 103 16.09 -51.32 5.25
C PHE A 103 16.02 -52.85 5.34
#